data_AF-A0A096B3Y2-F1
#
_entry.id   AF-A0A096B3Y2-F1
#
_cell.length_a   1.000
_cell.length_b   1.000
_cell.length_c   1.000
_cell.angle_alpha   90.00
_cell.angle_beta   90.00
_cell.angle_gamma   90.00
#
_symmetry.space_group_name_H-M   'P 1'
#
loop_
_entity.id
_entity.type
_entity.pdbx_description
1 polymer ?
#
loop_
_entity_poly.entity_id
_entity_poly.type
_entity_poly.pdbx_seq_one_letter_code
_entity_poly.pdbx_strand_id
1 'polypeptide(L)' 'MDYRIERDSMGEMEVPADRYWGAQTQRSYQNFQIGTEKMPEEIVRAFGILKKAAALATTGWGSWTMKGWA' A
#
# COMPACT_ATOMS: atom_id res chain seq x y z
N MET A 1 -8.13 9.65 -18.41
CA MET A 1 -7.66 9.09 -17.13
C MET A 1 -6.72 7.97 -17.50
N ASP A 2 -5.48 7.99 -17.02
CA ASP A 2 -4.51 6.94 -17.29
C ASP A 2 -4.56 5.88 -16.16
N TYR A 3 -4.38 4.60 -16.50
CA TYR A 3 -4.51 3.48 -15.58
C TYR A 3 -3.33 2.54 -15.72
N ARG A 4 -2.83 2.02 -14.60
CA ARG A 4 -1.91 0.88 -14.56
C ARG A 4 -2.67 -0.39 -14.23
N ILE A 5 -2.26 -1.50 -14.85
CA ILE A 5 -2.77 -2.83 -14.51
C ILE A 5 -1.94 -3.38 -13.37
N GLU A 6 -2.59 -3.65 -12.24
CA GLU A 6 -2.00 -4.31 -11.08
C GLU A 6 -2.60 -5.71 -10.96
N ARG A 7 -1.79 -6.68 -10.53
CA ARG A 7 -2.23 -8.07 -10.34
C ARG A 7 -2.13 -8.48 -8.89
N ASP A 8 -3.25 -8.93 -8.33
CA ASP A 8 -3.30 -9.60 -7.02
C ASP A 8 -3.63 -11.10 -7.21
N SER A 9 -3.79 -11.83 -6.10
CA SER A 9 -4.16 -13.25 -6.14
C SER A 9 -5.58 -13.51 -6.66
N MET A 10 -6.42 -12.47 -6.76
CA MET A 10 -7.80 -12.54 -7.27
C MET A 10 -7.92 -12.12 -8.74
N GLY A 11 -6.83 -11.65 -9.36
CA GLY A 11 -6.78 -11.32 -10.78
C GLY A 11 -6.15 -9.96 -11.05
N GLU A 12 -6.42 -9.45 -12.25
CA GLU A 12 -5.98 -8.13 -12.69
C GLU A 12 -6.97 -7.05 -12.24
N MET A 13 -6.46 -5.85 -11.99
CA MET A 13 -7.22 -4.68 -11.54
C MET A 13 -6.67 -3.41 -12.16
N GLU A 14 -7.54 -2.58 -12.71
CA GLU A 14 -7.19 -1.25 -13.21
C GLU A 14 -7.08 -0.27 -12.04
N VAL A 15 -5.89 0.28 -11.85
CA VAL A 15 -5.59 1.26 -10.81
C VAL A 15 -5.22 2.60 -11.44
N PRO A 16 -5.83 3.73 -11.03
CA PRO A 16 -5.48 5.03 -11.56
C PRO A 16 -3.98 5.31 -11.43
N ALA A 17 -3.35 5.77 -12.52
CA ALA A 17 -1.91 5.99 -12.57
C ALA A 17 -1.43 7.13 -11.65
N ASP A 18 -2.33 8.04 -11.27
CA ASP A 18 -2.09 9.16 -10.35
C ASP A 18 -2.04 8.75 -8.87
N ARG A 19 -2.25 7.46 -8.55
CA ARG A 19 -2.31 6.95 -7.18
C ARG A 19 -1.20 5.96 -6.89
N TYR A 20 -0.73 5.94 -5.64
CA TYR A 20 0.37 5.05 -5.22
C TYR A 20 -0.07 3.68 -4.69
N TRP A 21 -1.38 3.43 -4.53
CA TRP A 21 -1.88 2.16 -3.99
C TRP A 21 -1.99 1.06 -5.05
N GLY A 22 -2.08 -0.22 -4.65
CA GLY A 22 -2.14 -1.36 -5.58
C GLY A 22 -3.54 -1.95 -5.79
N ALA A 23 -3.58 -3.11 -6.46
CA ALA A 23 -4.81 -3.85 -6.77
C ALA A 23 -5.69 -4.14 -5.54
N GLN A 24 -5.09 -4.56 -4.42
CA GLN A 24 -5.86 -4.90 -3.21
C GLN A 24 -6.61 -3.68 -2.65
N THR A 25 -5.94 -2.53 -2.54
CA THR A 25 -6.56 -1.29 -2.07
C THR A 25 -7.64 -0.81 -3.04
N GLN A 26 -7.40 -0.92 -4.34
CA GLN A 26 -8.38 -0.57 -5.36
C GLN A 26 -9.65 -1.45 -5.24
N ARG A 27 -9.47 -2.76 -5.02
CA ARG A 27 -10.58 -3.70 -4.78
C ARG A 27 -11.35 -3.34 -3.51
N SER A 28 -10.66 -3.02 -2.42
CA SER A 28 -11.31 -2.54 -1.19
C SER A 28 -12.10 -1.25 -1.43
N TYR A 29 -11.57 -0.31 -2.21
CA TYR A 29 -12.25 0.94 -2.56
C TYR A 29 -13.54 0.70 -3.35
N GLN A 30 -13.55 -0.28 -4.26
CA GLN A 30 -14.75 -0.67 -5.02
C GLN A 30 -15.76 -1.45 -4.17
N ASN A 31 -15.28 -2.34 -3.29
CA ASN A 31 -16.13 -3.22 -2.50
C ASN A 31 -16.79 -2.54 -1.29
N PHE A 32 -16.12 -1.55 -0.68
CA PHE A 32 -16.56 -0.92 0.56
C PHE A 32 -16.89 0.56 0.39
N GLN A 33 -17.86 0.86 -0.48
CA GLN A 33 -18.41 2.20 -0.66
C GLN A 33 -19.48 2.50 0.40
N ILE A 34 -19.11 2.40 1.67
CA ILE A 34 -20.01 2.53 2.81
C ILE A 34 -19.52 3.69 3.68
N GLY A 35 -20.37 4.68 3.91
CA GLY A 35 -20.04 5.87 4.70
C GLY A 35 -19.11 6.85 3.97
N THR A 36 -18.70 7.89 4.69
CA THR A 36 -17.72 8.90 4.22
C THR A 36 -16.49 8.98 5.12
N GLU A 37 -16.54 8.26 6.23
CA GLU A 37 -15.53 8.16 7.25
C GLU A 37 -14.30 7.46 6.66
N LYS A 38 -13.16 8.16 6.74
CA LYS A 38 -11.86 7.62 6.34
C LYS A 38 -11.07 7.26 7.58
N MET A 39 -10.03 6.44 7.39
CA MET A 39 -9.04 6.21 8.44
C MET A 39 -8.49 7.54 8.95
N PRO A 40 -8.47 7.79 10.26
CA PRO A 40 -7.86 8.99 10.83
C PRO A 40 -6.39 9.12 10.43
N GLU A 41 -5.92 10.34 10.22
CA GLU A 41 -4.55 10.60 9.77
C GLU A 41 -3.51 10.08 10.76
N GLU A 42 -3.84 10.09 12.05
CA GLU A 42 -3.01 9.58 13.13
C GLU A 42 -2.72 8.08 12.96
N ILE A 43 -3.72 7.31 12.54
CA ILE A 43 -3.59 5.87 12.29
C ILE A 43 -2.69 5.64 11.07
N VAL A 44 -2.91 6.39 9.98
CA VAL A 44 -2.07 6.28 8.77
C VAL A 44 -0.61 6.59 9.10
N ARG A 45 -0.37 7.64 9.89
CA ARG A 45 0.98 8.01 10.36
C ARG A 45 1.60 6.93 11.25
N ALA A 46 0.83 6.36 12.18
CA ALA A 46 1.30 5.28 13.03
C ALA A 46 1.72 4.05 12.21
N PHE A 47 0.96 3.68 11.17
CA PHE A 47 1.33 2.61 10.24
C PHE A 47 2.63 2.92 9.49
N GLY A 48 2.84 4.17 9.07
CA GLY A 48 4.10 4.60 8.44
C GLY A 48 5.31 4.40 9.37
N ILE A 49 5.18 4.81 10.65
CA ILE A 49 6.23 4.61 11.66
C ILE A 49 6.47 3.12 11.90
N LEU A 50 5.40 2.33 12.04
CA LEU A 50 5.47 0.88 12.26
C LEU A 50 6.21 0.18 11.11
N LYS A 51 5.88 0.50 9.85
CA LYS A 51 6.52 -0.10 8.68
C LYS A 51 7.98 0.31 8.56
N LYS A 52 8.32 1.56 8.89
CA LYS A 52 9.73 2.00 8.96
C LYS A 52 10.50 1.25 10.03
N ALA A 53 9.95 1.15 11.24
CA ALA A 53 10.59 0.43 12.35
C ALA A 53 10.78 -1.06 12.02
N ALA A 54 9.77 -1.70 11.42
CA ALA A 54 9.86 -3.08 10.97
C ALA A 54 10.96 -3.26 9.92
N ALA A 55 11.03 -2.39 8.90
CA ALA A 55 12.08 -2.45 7.89
C ALA A 55 13.50 -2.31 8.50
N LEU A 56 13.68 -1.39 9.45
CA LEU A 56 14.95 -1.19 10.17
C LEU A 56 15.32 -2.39 11.06
N ALA A 57 14.33 -2.98 11.74
CA ALA A 57 14.55 -4.18 12.52
C ALA A 57 14.98 -5.34 11.60
N THR A 58 14.31 -5.51 10.46
CA THR A 58 14.63 -6.58 9.52
C THR A 58 16.01 -6.43 8.86
N THR A 59 16.41 -5.21 8.49
CA THR A 59 17.77 -4.96 7.96
C THR A 59 18.86 -5.17 9.01
N GLY A 60 18.61 -4.81 10.28
CA GLY A 60 19.53 -5.09 11.38
C GLY A 60 19.76 -6.59 11.64
N TRP A 61 18.82 -7.45 11.25
CA TRP A 61 18.90 -8.90 11.39
C TRP A 61 19.45 -9.60 10.13
N GLY A 62 19.96 -8.83 9.15
CA GLY A 62 20.62 -9.36 7.95
C GLY A 62 19.72 -10.08 6.96
N SER A 63 18.39 -10.08 7.18
CA SER A 63 17.46 -10.86 6.36
C SER A 63 16.99 -10.16 5.07
N TRP A 64 17.27 -8.85 4.92
CA TRP A 64 16.91 -8.08 3.71
C TRP A 64 18.05 -7.18 3.26
N THR A 65 18.49 -7.35 2.00
CA THR A 65 19.33 -6.38 1.29
C THR A 65 18.43 -5.27 0.75
N MET A 66 18.70 -4.01 1.12
CA MET A 66 18.02 -2.84 0.54
C MET A 66 18.43 -2.67 -0.94
N LYS A 67 17.79 -3.39 -1.86
CA LYS A 67 17.87 -3.09 -3.30
C LYS A 67 16.71 -2.17 -3.66
N GLY A 68 17.01 -0.91 -4.01
CA GLY A 68 16.08 -0.06 -4.76
C GLY A 68 15.66 1.28 -4.14
N TRP A 69 16.38 1.82 -3.15
CA TRP A 69 16.32 3.26 -2.84
C TRP A 69 17.63 3.92 -3.31
N ALA A 70 17.79 4.01 -4.63
CA ALA A 70 18.79 4.82 -5.32
C ALA A 70 18.20 5.24 -6.67
#